data_AF-A0AAN9BKW0-F1
#
_entry.id   AF-A0AAN9BKW0-F1
#
_cell.length_a   1.000
_cell.length_b   1.000
_cell.length_c   1.000
_cell.angle_alpha   90.00
_cell.angle_beta   90.00
_cell.angle_gamma   90.00
#
_symmetry.space_group_name_H-M   'P 1'
#
loop_
_entity.id
_entity.type
_entity.pdbx_description
1 polymer ?
#
loop_
_entity_poly.entity_id
_entity_poly.type
_entity_poly.pdbx_seq_one_letter_code
_entity_poly.pdbx_strand_id
1 'polypeptide(L)'
;MFCDKNLVFGFVCCLLAAFATSNRFLKLENPYPINCDQPSPRKCAHDFTAHCLKGRKEPVFGHCEFQDAVCDEGAEYDPSKSCDVH
;
A
#
# COMPACT_ATOMS: atom_id res chain seq x y z
N MET A 1 -16.95 -18.16 35.65
CA MET A 1 -17.89 -18.07 34.50
C MET A 1 -17.31 -17.08 33.50
N PHE A 2 -16.51 -17.56 32.54
CA PHE A 2 -16.93 -17.94 31.18
C PHE A 2 -17.47 -16.77 30.34
N CYS A 3 -16.57 -15.96 29.76
CA CYS A 3 -16.56 -15.75 28.32
C CYS A 3 -15.28 -16.43 27.78
N ASP A 4 -15.17 -17.71 28.16
CA ASP A 4 -14.27 -18.66 27.50
C ASP A 4 -15.00 -19.13 26.23
N LYS A 5 -14.17 -19.44 25.23
CA LYS A 5 -14.45 -20.16 23.99
C LYS A 5 -15.84 -20.80 23.90
N ASN A 6 -16.57 -20.43 22.85
CA ASN A 6 -17.86 -20.97 22.37
C ASN A 6 -19.13 -20.29 22.90
N LEU A 7 -19.90 -19.83 21.92
CA LEU A 7 -21.35 -20.04 21.80
C LEU A 7 -22.19 -19.66 23.03
N VAL A 8 -22.66 -18.41 23.03
CA VAL A 8 -24.03 -17.94 23.39
C VAL A 8 -23.91 -16.51 23.90
N PHE A 9 -24.47 -15.56 23.16
CA PHE A 9 -25.00 -14.23 23.54
C PHE A 9 -24.96 -13.32 22.29
N GLY A 10 -25.52 -13.73 21.15
CA GLY A 10 -26.87 -14.29 21.03
C GLY A 10 -27.95 -13.20 20.83
N PHE A 11 -27.70 -11.93 21.16
CA PHE A 11 -28.64 -10.83 20.86
C PHE A 11 -28.00 -9.49 20.50
N VAL A 12 -26.68 -9.33 20.65
CA VAL A 12 -25.95 -8.14 20.19
C VAL A 12 -25.17 -8.44 18.90
N CYS A 13 -25.62 -9.43 18.13
CA CYS A 13 -24.96 -9.90 16.91
C CYS A 13 -25.59 -9.37 15.61
N CYS A 14 -26.69 -8.59 15.70
CA CYS A 14 -27.43 -8.15 14.51
C CYS A 14 -27.55 -6.64 14.30
N LEU A 15 -27.18 -5.77 15.24
CA LEU A 15 -27.50 -4.34 15.14
C LEU A 15 -26.32 -3.37 15.10
N LEU A 16 -25.08 -3.85 15.15
CA LEU A 16 -23.90 -3.01 14.86
C LEU A 16 -23.13 -3.62 13.68
N ALA A 17 -23.80 -3.63 12.53
CA ALA A 17 -23.16 -3.77 11.25
C ALA A 17 -22.28 -2.53 10.99
N ALA A 18 -21.08 -2.78 10.46
CA ALA A 18 -20.07 -1.81 10.02
C ALA A 18 -19.45 -1.04 11.21
N PHE A 19 -18.16 -1.10 11.50
CA PHE A 19 -17.03 -1.04 10.60
C PHE A 19 -15.90 -1.88 11.21
N ALA A 20 -15.45 -2.88 10.45
CA ALA A 20 -14.16 -3.49 10.70
C ALA A 20 -13.09 -2.45 10.33
N THR A 21 -12.67 -1.61 11.27
CA THR A 21 -11.45 -0.81 11.07
C THR A 21 -10.27 -1.74 11.29
N SER A 22 -9.97 -2.50 10.23
CA SER A 22 -8.75 -3.27 10.11
C SER A 22 -7.59 -2.28 10.19
N ASN A 23 -6.93 -2.23 11.35
CA ASN A 23 -5.62 -1.60 11.50
C ASN A 23 -4.61 -2.43 10.71
N ARG A 24 -4.61 -2.29 9.38
CA ARG A 24 -3.48 -2.71 8.56
C ARG A 24 -2.35 -1.76 8.88
N PHE A 25 -1.54 -2.15 9.86
CA PHE A 25 -0.20 -1.65 10.05
C PHE A 25 0.48 -1.61 8.68
N LEU A 26 0.83 -0.40 8.24
CA LEU A 26 1.50 -0.10 6.98
C LEU A 26 2.70 -1.02 6.83
N LYS A 27 2.55 -2.04 5.97
CA LYS A 27 3.71 -2.73 5.44
C LYS A 27 4.40 -1.72 4.54
N LEU A 28 5.55 -1.22 4.99
CA LEU A 28 6.45 -0.41 4.17
C LEU A 28 6.99 -1.34 3.07
N GLU A 29 6.18 -1.56 2.04
CA GLU A 29 6.50 -2.46 0.94
C GLU A 29 7.39 -1.76 -0.09
N ASN A 30 7.46 -0.43 -0.05
CA ASN A 30 8.22 0.39 -0.99
C ASN A 30 9.74 0.30 -0.78
N PRO A 31 10.53 0.40 -1.86
CA PRO A 31 11.98 0.29 -1.84
C PRO A 31 12.68 1.46 -1.13
N TYR A 32 11.99 2.58 -0.92
CA TYR A 32 12.49 3.76 -0.24
C TYR A 32 11.33 4.54 0.42
N PRO A 33 11.63 5.40 1.41
CA PRO A 33 10.63 6.20 2.09
C PRO A 33 9.97 7.18 1.12
N ILE A 34 8.69 6.99 0.87
CA ILE A 34 7.85 7.93 0.11
C ILE A 34 7.14 8.88 1.08
N ASN A 35 7.09 10.16 0.72
CA ASN A 35 6.27 11.14 1.42
C ASN A 35 5.33 11.85 0.44
N CYS A 36 4.05 11.46 0.45
CA CYS A 36 3.03 12.03 -0.42
C CYS A 36 2.45 13.35 0.12
N ASP A 37 2.65 13.66 1.40
CA ASP A 37 2.18 14.89 2.04
C ASP A 37 3.03 16.13 1.68
N GLN A 38 4.14 15.95 0.96
CA GLN A 38 4.96 17.08 0.48
C GLN A 38 4.36 17.74 -0.77
N PRO A 39 4.44 19.08 -0.87
CA PRO A 39 4.04 19.81 -2.08
C PRO A 39 4.97 19.47 -3.25
N SER A 40 4.42 19.41 -4.45
CA SER A 40 5.19 19.18 -5.69
C SER A 40 6.04 20.42 -6.07
N PRO A 41 7.30 20.26 -6.50
CA PRO A 41 8.03 19.00 -6.68
C PRO A 41 8.47 18.39 -5.35
N ARG A 42 8.17 17.10 -5.17
CA ARG A 42 8.57 16.33 -3.97
C ARG A 42 10.08 16.14 -3.98
N LYS A 43 10.69 16.02 -2.80
CA LYS A 43 12.12 15.71 -2.71
C LYS A 43 12.35 14.24 -3.09
N CYS A 44 12.83 14.03 -4.30
CA CYS A 44 13.21 12.72 -4.82
C CYS A 44 14.71 12.69 -5.21
N ALA A 45 15.25 11.49 -5.33
CA ALA A 45 16.57 11.29 -5.91
C ALA A 45 16.45 11.16 -7.43
N HIS A 46 17.35 11.79 -8.18
CA HIS A 46 17.48 11.49 -9.60
C HIS A 46 18.32 10.24 -9.76
N ASP A 47 17.65 9.13 -10.01
CA ASP A 47 18.26 7.84 -10.28
C ASP A 47 17.55 7.17 -11.47
N PHE A 48 18.19 6.15 -12.03
CA PHE A 48 17.67 5.37 -13.16
C PHE A 48 17.24 3.96 -12.72
N THR A 49 16.91 3.79 -11.44
CA THR A 49 16.50 2.49 -10.91
C THR A 49 15.14 2.12 -11.46
N ALA A 50 15.02 0.91 -12.03
CA ALA A 50 13.75 0.39 -12.50
C ALA A 50 12.90 -0.13 -11.33
N HIS A 51 11.65 0.32 -11.24
CA HIS A 51 10.68 -0.11 -10.26
C HIS A 51 9.44 -0.69 -10.93
N CYS A 52 9.06 -1.90 -10.53
CA CYS A 52 7.80 -2.48 -10.96
C CYS A 52 6.66 -1.99 -10.07
N LEU A 53 5.51 -1.70 -10.70
CA LEU A 53 4.26 -1.37 -10.04
C LEU A 53 3.25 -2.49 -10.32
N LYS A 54 2.41 -2.83 -9.34
CA LYS A 54 1.41 -3.89 -9.49
C LYS A 54 0.47 -3.56 -10.64
N GLY A 55 0.25 -4.54 -11.52
CA GLY A 55 -0.63 -4.39 -12.68
C GLY A 55 -0.05 -3.61 -13.86
N ARG A 56 1.17 -3.07 -13.76
CA ARG A 56 1.89 -2.49 -14.90
C ARG A 56 2.80 -3.52 -15.55
N LYS A 57 2.86 -3.48 -16.88
CA LYS A 57 3.79 -4.30 -17.68
C LYS A 57 5.17 -3.69 -17.75
N GLU A 58 5.27 -2.36 -17.74
CA GLU A 58 6.53 -1.65 -17.88
C GLU A 58 6.98 -1.08 -16.52
N PRO A 59 8.30 -1.10 -16.23
CA PRO A 59 8.86 -0.44 -15.06
C PRO A 59 8.77 1.08 -15.17
N VAL A 60 8.69 1.75 -14.03
CA VAL A 60 8.98 3.18 -13.91
C VAL A 60 10.45 3.38 -13.55
N PHE A 61 11.07 4.44 -14.05
CA PHE A 61 12.50 4.67 -13.87
C PHE A 61 12.75 5.87 -12.97
N GLY A 62 13.44 5.62 -11.85
CA GLY A 62 13.84 6.64 -10.91
C GLY A 62 12.86 6.86 -9.76
N HIS A 63 13.40 7.35 -8.65
CA HIS A 63 12.63 7.66 -7.44
C HIS A 63 11.54 8.71 -7.68
N CYS A 64 11.80 9.75 -8.48
CA CYS A 64 10.81 10.79 -8.76
C CYS A 64 9.56 10.23 -9.45
N GLU A 65 9.74 9.55 -10.58
CA GLU A 65 8.64 8.95 -11.35
C GLU A 65 7.88 7.90 -10.54
N PHE A 66 8.60 7.11 -9.74
CA PHE A 66 7.95 6.14 -8.85
C PHE A 66 7.14 6.82 -7.74
N GLN A 67 7.68 7.87 -7.11
CA GLN A 67 6.97 8.60 -6.07
C GLN A 67 5.72 9.27 -6.62
N ASP A 68 5.79 9.84 -7.81
CA ASP A 68 4.63 10.44 -8.48
C ASP A 68 3.60 9.37 -8.86
N ALA A 69 4.01 8.23 -9.40
CA ALA A 69 3.09 7.13 -9.68
C ALA A 69 2.38 6.60 -8.43
N VAL A 70 3.09 6.47 -7.30
CA VAL A 70 2.49 6.00 -6.04
C VAL A 70 1.58 7.07 -5.42
N CYS A 71 2.02 8.33 -5.38
CA CYS A 71 1.29 9.39 -4.69
C CYS A 71 0.15 10.00 -5.51
N ASP A 72 0.35 10.19 -6.82
CA ASP A 72 -0.63 10.86 -7.69
C ASP A 72 -1.55 9.85 -8.39
N GLU A 73 -1.04 8.68 -8.77
CA GLU A 73 -1.84 7.64 -9.44
C GLU A 73 -2.34 6.56 -8.47
N GLY A 74 -1.86 6.54 -7.22
CA GLY A 74 -2.20 5.50 -6.25
C GLY A 74 -1.62 4.13 -6.60
N ALA A 75 -0.54 4.08 -7.38
CA ALA A 75 0.09 2.83 -7.76
C ALA A 75 0.72 2.12 -6.56
N GLU A 76 0.73 0.78 -6.59
CA GLU A 76 1.37 -0.03 -5.57
C GLU A 76 2.69 -0.58 -6.09
N TYR A 77 3.74 -0.57 -5.27
CA TYR A 77 4.99 -1.23 -5.60
C TYR A 77 4.82 -2.74 -5.71
N ASP A 78 5.45 -3.32 -6.73
CA ASP A 78 5.54 -4.76 -6.90
C ASP A 78 6.96 -5.27 -6.59
N PRO A 79 7.20 -5.82 -5.38
CA PRO A 79 8.49 -6.40 -5.02
C PRO A 79 8.82 -7.69 -5.77
N SER A 80 7.83 -8.35 -6.38
CA SER A 80 8.05 -9.57 -7.17
C SER A 80 8.70 -9.28 -8.52
N LYS A 81 8.81 -8.00 -8.90
CA LYS A 81 9.36 -7.55 -10.19
C LYS A 81 8.67 -8.21 -11.37
N SER A 82 7.34 -8.26 -11.36
CA SER A 82 6.56 -8.90 -12.43
C SER A 82 6.52 -8.11 -13.73
N CYS A 83 7.01 -6.86 -13.72
CA CYS A 83 7.11 -6.04 -14.92
C CYS A 83 8.27 -6.49 -15.82
N ASP A 84 8.08 -6.38 -17.13
CA ASP A 84 9.04 -6.80 -18.15
C ASP A 84 10.13 -5.73 -18.24
N VAL A 85 11.37 -6.10 -17.91
CA VAL A 85 12.55 -5.24 -18.05
C VAL A 85 13.32 -5.75 -19.27
N HIS A 86 12.83 -5.44 -20.47
CA HIS A 86 13.43 -5.87 -21.73
C HIS A 86 14.67 -5.04 -22.09
#